data_AF-A0A453N2R0-F1
#
_entry.id   AF-A0A453N2R0-F1
#
_cell.length_a   1.000
_cell.length_b   1.000
_cell.length_c   1.000
_cell.angle_alpha   90.00
_cell.angle_beta   90.00
_cell.angle_gamma   90.00
#
_symmetry.space_group_name_H-M   'P 1'
#
loop_
_entity.id
_entity.type
_entity.pdbx_description
1 polymer ?
#
loop_
_entity_poly.entity_id
_entity_poly.type
_entity_poly.pdbx_seq_one_letter_code
_entity_poly.pdbx_strand_id
1 'polypeptide(L)'
;MEPPNRVPEGRFSLQLDDGEGARFLLIGCHQGLVLSRHRLLNQLLVWDPVTGDQHRFARPLGFETLGPSVHGAVLRAAGDVHHFQVVLVRTEISEQHSRAIASVYSSETGIWGNLMSTPLPPKASNSLLLFPPRINTVFPGVQVGDSLYWLLSGITAGILEFDLGRQSLSVIHVPVDIYARGSSHFTVMRADDGGLGFFFLSRFTTQLWKRKIDSDGVASWVMGRTFEIDKLFSLNSLKWGGVLTIRGFAEDNNVVFLSTATSLFMLQLESLQLKKLFDTTIVGFYHPFESVYAAGIGGGHGGPELLHNT
;
A
#
# COMPACT_ATOMS: atom_id res chain seq x y z
N MET A 1 28.25 18.70 7.93
CA MET A 1 27.03 18.57 8.74
C MET A 1 25.93 18.06 7.84
N GLU A 2 25.28 16.95 8.20
CA GLU A 2 24.07 16.53 7.50
C GLU A 2 22.99 17.61 7.69
N PRO A 3 22.19 17.91 6.65
CA PRO A 3 21.13 18.90 6.78
C PRO A 3 20.17 18.49 7.90
N PRO A 4 19.71 19.42 8.76
CA PRO A 4 18.99 19.15 10.01
C PRO A 4 17.62 18.45 9.84
N ASN A 5 17.18 18.26 8.60
CA ASN A 5 15.92 17.61 8.23
C ASN A 5 16.10 16.16 7.77
N ARG A 6 17.26 15.55 8.00
CA ARG A 6 17.49 14.13 7.67
C ARG A 6 17.47 13.31 8.95
N VAL A 7 16.52 12.39 9.02
CA VAL A 7 16.55 11.30 10.00
C VAL A 7 17.81 10.47 9.70
N PRO A 8 18.68 10.18 10.68
CA PRO A 8 19.93 9.46 10.45
C PRO A 8 19.68 8.09 9.79
N GLU A 9 20.50 7.71 8.81
CA GLU A 9 20.34 6.44 8.07
C GLU A 9 20.27 5.22 9.00
N GLY A 10 21.00 5.25 10.11
CA GLY A 10 20.99 4.19 11.13
C GLY A 10 19.62 3.92 11.76
N ARG A 11 18.70 4.90 11.75
CA ARG A 11 17.31 4.72 12.21
C ARG A 11 16.42 3.98 11.21
N PHE A 12 16.84 3.90 9.94
CA PHE A 12 16.17 3.08 8.92
C PHE A 12 16.83 1.71 8.73
N SER A 13 17.90 1.44 9.48
CA SER A 13 18.48 0.10 9.58
C SER A 13 17.74 -0.64 10.69
N LEU A 14 16.91 -1.62 10.31
CA LEU A 14 16.26 -2.48 11.29
C LEU A 14 17.34 -3.33 11.96
N GLN A 15 17.80 -2.88 13.13
CA GLN A 15 18.73 -3.59 14.00
C GLN A 15 17.98 -4.79 14.59
N LEU A 16 18.03 -5.92 13.91
CA LEU A 16 17.65 -7.22 14.45
C LEU A 16 18.93 -7.93 14.88
N ASP A 17 18.86 -8.73 15.94
CA ASP A 17 19.99 -9.56 16.39
C ASP A 17 20.65 -10.27 15.20
N ASP A 18 21.98 -10.29 15.17
CA ASP A 18 22.80 -10.70 14.03
C ASP A 18 22.26 -11.95 13.32
N GLY A 19 21.76 -11.77 12.10
CA GLY A 19 21.23 -12.83 11.24
C GLY A 19 19.70 -12.95 11.13
N GLU A 20 18.92 -12.19 11.91
CA GLU A 20 17.44 -12.15 11.78
C GLU A 20 16.93 -11.21 10.69
N GLY A 21 17.72 -10.20 10.28
CA GLY A 21 17.35 -9.20 9.27
C GLY A 21 16.76 -9.77 7.98
N ALA A 22 17.42 -10.79 7.41
CA ALA A 22 17.00 -11.46 6.18
C ALA A 22 15.73 -12.33 6.35
N ARG A 23 15.28 -12.54 7.59
CA ARG A 23 14.13 -13.40 7.92
C ARG A 23 12.83 -12.63 8.02
N PHE A 24 12.85 -11.31 8.13
CA PHE A 24 11.64 -10.50 8.06
C PHE A 24 11.37 -10.03 6.63
N LEU A 25 10.12 -10.20 6.18
CA LEU A 25 9.61 -9.66 4.93
C LEU A 25 8.73 -8.46 5.24
N LEU A 26 9.04 -7.34 4.60
CA LEU A 26 8.21 -6.14 4.67
C LEU A 26 6.83 -6.44 4.08
N ILE A 27 5.79 -6.05 4.82
CA ILE A 27 4.40 -6.08 4.36
C ILE A 27 4.01 -4.69 3.85
N GLY A 28 4.28 -3.65 4.64
CA GLY A 28 3.93 -2.29 4.28
C GLY A 28 4.39 -1.28 5.33
N CYS A 29 4.31 -0.01 4.96
CA CYS A 29 4.59 1.13 5.80
C CYS A 29 3.34 2.00 5.82
N HIS A 30 2.94 2.48 6.99
CA HIS A 30 1.70 3.23 7.15
C HIS A 30 1.79 4.10 8.41
N GLN A 31 1.44 5.39 8.33
CA GLN A 31 1.45 6.32 9.48
C GLN A 31 2.75 6.31 10.30
N GLY A 32 3.89 6.25 9.61
CA GLY A 32 5.22 6.19 10.23
C GLY A 32 5.57 4.87 10.94
N LEU A 33 4.76 3.84 10.80
CA LEU A 33 5.03 2.48 11.30
C LEU A 33 5.35 1.53 10.15
N VAL A 34 6.18 0.53 10.44
CA VAL A 34 6.61 -0.51 9.51
C VAL A 34 6.07 -1.85 10.00
N LEU A 35 5.31 -2.55 9.15
CA LEU A 35 4.82 -3.89 9.43
C LEU A 35 5.63 -4.91 8.64
N SER A 36 6.17 -5.91 9.32
CA SER A 36 6.90 -7.01 8.71
C SER A 36 6.48 -8.36 9.29
N ARG A 37 6.70 -9.42 8.52
CA ARG A 37 6.44 -10.81 8.94
C ARG A 37 7.70 -11.64 8.92
N HIS A 38 7.84 -12.53 9.90
CA HIS A 38 8.91 -13.50 9.87
C HIS A 38 8.61 -14.57 8.80
N ARG A 39 9.61 -14.95 8.00
CA ARG A 39 9.49 -15.91 6.89
C ARG A 39 9.13 -17.32 7.36
N LEU A 40 9.68 -17.73 8.51
CA LEU A 40 9.61 -19.11 9.00
C LEU A 40 8.77 -19.28 10.27
N LEU A 41 8.56 -18.19 11.01
CA LEU A 41 7.94 -18.24 12.33
C LEU A 41 6.58 -17.58 12.23
N ASN A 42 5.68 -17.97 13.12
CA ASN A 42 4.34 -17.40 13.19
C ASN A 42 4.32 -16.00 13.84
N GLN A 43 5.26 -15.12 13.47
CA GLN A 43 5.54 -13.86 14.15
C GLN A 43 5.43 -12.68 13.19
N LEU A 44 4.86 -11.59 13.71
CA LEU A 44 4.84 -10.26 13.12
C LEU A 44 5.68 -9.31 13.96
N LEU A 45 6.18 -8.28 13.30
CA LEU A 45 6.90 -7.18 13.90
C LEU A 45 6.30 -5.87 13.38
N VAL A 46 5.82 -5.05 14.31
CA VAL A 46 5.60 -3.62 14.09
C VAL A 46 6.82 -2.88 14.61
N TRP A 47 7.37 -2.01 13.79
CA TRP A 47 8.55 -1.22 14.11
C TRP A 47 8.27 0.26 13.82
N ASP A 48 8.62 1.12 14.77
CA ASP A 48 8.68 2.56 14.58
C ASP A 48 10.14 2.96 14.27
N PRO A 49 10.48 3.32 13.01
CA PRO A 49 11.85 3.72 12.67
C PRO A 49 12.28 5.03 13.33
N VAL A 50 11.33 5.88 13.73
CA VAL A 50 11.64 7.19 14.32
C VAL A 50 12.05 7.02 15.78
N THR A 51 11.29 6.26 16.56
CA THR A 51 11.60 6.02 17.99
C THR A 51 12.55 4.83 18.20
N GLY A 52 12.56 3.89 17.27
CA GLY A 52 13.26 2.60 17.39
C GLY A 52 12.42 1.52 18.06
N ASP A 53 11.18 1.81 18.47
CA ASP A 53 10.33 0.88 19.20
C ASP A 53 9.94 -0.32 18.33
N GLN A 54 10.02 -1.51 18.91
CA GLN A 54 9.67 -2.76 18.24
C GLN A 54 8.62 -3.51 19.05
N HIS A 55 7.58 -3.99 18.38
CA HIS A 55 6.52 -4.79 18.97
C HIS A 55 6.35 -6.10 18.20
N ARG A 56 6.65 -7.22 18.87
CA ARG A 56 6.58 -8.56 18.28
C ARG A 56 5.42 -9.35 18.86
N PHE A 57 4.66 -10.01 18.00
CA PHE A 57 3.48 -10.76 18.40
C PHE A 57 3.20 -11.89 17.41
N ALA A 58 2.40 -12.88 17.84
CA ALA A 58 2.04 -14.01 17.01
C ALA A 58 0.96 -13.65 15.98
N ARG A 59 0.96 -14.31 14.83
CA ARG A 59 -0.16 -14.25 13.87
C ARG A 59 -1.41 -14.90 14.50
N PRO A 60 -2.63 -14.47 14.11
CA PRO A 60 -3.86 -15.05 14.63
C PRO A 60 -4.01 -16.50 14.23
N LEU A 61 -4.86 -17.22 14.96
CA LEU A 61 -5.24 -18.57 14.59
C LEU A 61 -5.85 -18.59 13.19
N GLY A 62 -5.46 -19.57 12.38
CA GLY A 62 -5.86 -19.67 10.99
C GLY A 62 -5.03 -18.83 10.02
N PHE A 63 -3.95 -18.17 10.46
CA PHE A 63 -2.98 -17.48 9.59
C PHE A 63 -1.59 -18.13 9.60
N GLU A 64 -1.46 -19.37 10.09
CA GLU A 64 -0.18 -20.05 10.30
C GLU A 64 0.54 -20.50 9.02
N THR A 65 -0.01 -20.20 7.84
CA THR A 65 0.53 -20.67 6.56
C THR A 65 1.94 -20.14 6.29
N LEU A 66 2.79 -21.01 5.74
CA LEU A 66 4.17 -20.72 5.32
C LEU A 66 4.25 -19.98 3.97
N GLY A 67 3.10 -19.57 3.41
CA GLY A 67 2.99 -19.02 2.06
C GLY A 67 3.03 -17.49 1.99
N PRO A 68 3.15 -16.92 0.77
CA PRO A 68 3.04 -15.48 0.52
C PRO A 68 1.60 -14.96 0.66
N SER A 69 0.62 -15.80 0.97
CA SER A 69 -0.80 -15.45 0.93
C SER A 69 -1.30 -14.55 2.07
N VAL A 70 -0.40 -14.09 2.96
CA VAL A 70 -0.73 -13.20 4.09
C VAL A 70 -0.17 -11.82 3.82
N HIS A 71 -1.05 -10.83 3.82
CA HIS A 71 -0.74 -9.40 3.81
C HIS A 71 -1.33 -8.75 5.07
N GLY A 72 -0.98 -7.51 5.32
CA GLY A 72 -1.73 -6.64 6.22
C GLY A 72 -1.41 -5.18 6.02
N ALA A 73 -1.91 -4.37 6.96
CA ALA A 73 -1.54 -2.98 7.17
C ALA A 73 -1.51 -2.71 8.67
N VAL A 74 -0.68 -1.75 9.08
CA VAL A 74 -0.61 -1.24 10.45
C VAL A 74 -1.22 0.15 10.48
N LEU A 75 -1.89 0.51 11.57
CA LEU A 75 -2.53 1.80 11.75
C LEU A 75 -2.28 2.25 13.18
N ARG A 76 -2.00 3.52 13.42
CA ARG A 76 -2.08 4.09 14.77
C ARG A 76 -3.54 4.15 15.20
N ALA A 77 -3.79 3.90 16.48
CA ALA A 77 -5.11 4.07 17.04
C ALA A 77 -5.49 5.57 17.03
N ALA A 78 -6.78 5.86 16.83
CA ALA A 78 -7.24 7.24 16.72
C ALA A 78 -6.90 8.04 17.98
N GLY A 79 -6.07 9.09 17.83
CA GLY A 79 -5.67 9.98 18.92
C GLY A 79 -4.58 9.43 19.84
N ASP A 80 -3.96 8.29 19.52
CA ASP A 80 -2.92 7.67 20.34
C ASP A 80 -1.63 7.43 19.55
N VAL A 81 -0.50 7.87 20.10
CA VAL A 81 0.82 7.72 19.49
C VAL A 81 1.48 6.40 19.89
N HIS A 82 1.06 5.76 20.97
CA HIS A 82 1.63 4.52 21.48
C HIS A 82 0.87 3.30 21.00
N HIS A 83 -0.46 3.41 20.91
CA HIS A 83 -1.30 2.30 20.49
C HIS A 83 -1.46 2.25 18.97
N PHE A 84 -1.38 1.03 18.45
CA PHE A 84 -1.61 0.70 17.05
C PHE A 84 -2.54 -0.52 16.92
N GLN A 85 -3.10 -0.66 15.72
CA GLN A 85 -3.85 -1.80 15.25
C GLN A 85 -3.16 -2.42 14.04
N VAL A 86 -3.32 -3.73 13.85
CA VAL A 86 -2.85 -4.43 12.65
C VAL A 86 -4.00 -5.20 12.03
N VAL A 87 -4.31 -4.89 10.78
CA VAL A 87 -5.26 -5.66 9.98
C VAL A 87 -4.47 -6.65 9.15
N LEU A 88 -4.64 -7.94 9.41
CA LEU A 88 -4.11 -8.99 8.53
C LEU A 88 -5.20 -9.49 7.61
N VAL A 89 -4.82 -9.76 6.38
CA VAL A 89 -5.66 -10.33 5.34
C VAL A 89 -4.96 -11.50 4.69
N ARG A 90 -5.72 -12.55 4.39
CA ARG A 90 -5.23 -13.68 3.60
C ARG A 90 -6.27 -14.18 2.62
N THR A 91 -5.79 -14.84 1.58
CA THR A 91 -6.67 -15.63 0.70
C THR A 91 -6.65 -17.10 1.11
N GLU A 92 -7.84 -17.66 1.23
CA GLU A 92 -8.05 -19.10 1.31
C GLU A 92 -8.61 -19.60 -0.03
N ILE A 93 -7.89 -20.52 -0.64
CA ILE A 93 -8.20 -21.05 -1.96
C ILE A 93 -8.59 -22.52 -1.80
N SER A 94 -9.79 -22.88 -2.24
CA SER A 94 -10.20 -24.26 -2.48
C SER A 94 -10.63 -24.44 -3.94
N GLU A 95 -10.78 -25.68 -4.38
CA GLU A 95 -11.17 -26.00 -5.77
C GLU A 95 -12.52 -25.40 -6.17
N GLN A 96 -13.44 -25.24 -5.21
CA GLN A 96 -14.80 -24.78 -5.46
C GLN A 96 -15.07 -23.36 -4.94
N HIS A 97 -14.39 -22.94 -3.86
CA HIS A 97 -14.66 -21.65 -3.21
C HIS A 97 -13.34 -20.98 -2.81
N SER A 98 -13.13 -19.75 -3.27
CA SER A 98 -12.05 -18.89 -2.79
C SER A 98 -12.67 -17.79 -1.91
N ARG A 99 -12.02 -17.47 -0.78
CA ARG A 99 -12.47 -16.40 0.12
C ARG A 99 -11.28 -15.60 0.64
N ALA A 100 -11.52 -14.33 0.92
CA ALA A 100 -10.61 -13.51 1.70
C ALA A 100 -11.00 -13.60 3.17
N ILE A 101 -10.01 -13.68 4.06
CA ILE A 101 -10.18 -13.71 5.50
C ILE A 101 -9.37 -12.56 6.11
N ALA A 102 -9.92 -11.88 7.11
CA ALA A 102 -9.25 -10.84 7.86
C ALA A 102 -9.35 -11.06 9.36
N SER A 103 -8.39 -10.48 10.09
CA SER A 103 -8.43 -10.35 11.55
C SER A 103 -7.72 -9.05 11.95
N VAL A 104 -8.14 -8.46 13.06
CA VAL A 104 -7.58 -7.21 13.58
C VAL A 104 -6.92 -7.47 14.92
N TYR A 105 -5.68 -7.06 15.06
CA TYR A 105 -4.96 -7.03 16.32
C TYR A 105 -5.06 -5.64 16.94
N SER A 106 -5.26 -5.56 18.25
CA SER A 106 -5.09 -4.33 19.02
C SER A 106 -3.89 -4.46 19.94
N SER A 107 -2.97 -3.50 19.87
CA SER A 107 -1.83 -3.42 20.81
C SER A 107 -2.25 -3.09 22.24
N GLU A 108 -3.40 -2.44 22.43
CA GLU A 108 -3.94 -2.10 23.76
C GLU A 108 -4.35 -3.34 24.54
N THR A 109 -5.06 -4.27 23.87
CA THR A 109 -5.52 -5.51 24.49
C THR A 109 -4.54 -6.66 24.31
N GLY A 110 -3.63 -6.56 23.33
CA GLY A 110 -2.70 -7.62 22.95
C GLY A 110 -3.38 -8.82 22.27
N ILE A 111 -4.62 -8.68 21.79
CA ILE A 111 -5.46 -9.79 21.32
C ILE A 111 -5.91 -9.56 19.87
N TRP A 112 -6.03 -10.66 19.12
CA TRP A 112 -6.68 -10.70 17.82
C TRP A 112 -8.20 -10.81 17.95
N GLY A 113 -8.93 -10.00 17.18
CA GLY A 113 -10.36 -10.09 17.02
C GLY A 113 -10.81 -11.30 16.20
N ASN A 114 -12.13 -11.45 16.09
CA ASN A 114 -12.75 -12.53 15.35
C ASN A 114 -12.35 -12.53 13.87
N LEU A 115 -12.38 -13.72 13.25
CA LEU A 115 -12.16 -13.86 11.83
C LEU A 115 -13.37 -13.33 11.05
N MET A 116 -13.10 -12.49 10.06
CA MET A 116 -14.08 -12.04 9.08
C MET A 116 -13.75 -12.68 7.75
N SER A 117 -14.77 -12.97 6.93
CA SER A 117 -14.53 -13.50 5.59
C SER A 117 -15.53 -12.99 4.58
N THR A 118 -15.07 -12.82 3.34
CA THR A 118 -15.92 -12.54 2.18
C THR A 118 -15.56 -13.52 1.05
N PRO A 119 -16.55 -14.03 0.29
CA PRO A 119 -16.26 -14.81 -0.91
C PRO A 119 -15.48 -13.95 -1.92
N LEU A 120 -14.58 -14.60 -2.66
CA LEU A 120 -13.92 -14.02 -3.83
C LEU A 120 -14.64 -14.48 -5.10
N PRO A 121 -14.53 -13.72 -6.20
CA PRO A 121 -15.13 -14.09 -7.48
C PRO A 121 -14.69 -15.51 -7.92
N PRO A 122 -15.60 -16.32 -8.51
CA PRO A 122 -15.29 -17.67 -8.93
C PRO A 122 -14.28 -17.70 -10.09
N LYS A 123 -13.60 -18.85 -10.25
CA LYS A 123 -12.71 -19.10 -11.39
C LYS A 123 -13.53 -19.17 -12.68
N ALA A 124 -13.30 -18.28 -13.64
CA ALA A 124 -13.93 -18.39 -14.96
C ALA A 124 -13.37 -19.60 -15.72
N SER A 125 -14.24 -20.46 -16.24
CA SER A 125 -13.90 -21.78 -16.80
C SER A 125 -13.00 -21.76 -18.05
N ASN A 126 -12.83 -20.61 -18.72
CA ASN A 126 -12.16 -20.49 -20.02
C ASN A 126 -10.90 -19.59 -20.01
N SER A 127 -10.27 -19.35 -18.86
CA SER A 127 -9.14 -18.42 -18.76
C SER A 127 -7.76 -19.10 -18.84
N LEU A 128 -6.83 -18.46 -19.56
CA LEU A 128 -5.41 -18.87 -19.69
C LEU A 128 -4.59 -18.69 -18.39
N LEU A 129 -5.12 -18.00 -17.38
CA LEU A 129 -4.46 -17.83 -16.08
C LEU A 129 -4.84 -18.96 -15.12
N LEU A 130 -3.83 -19.76 -14.71
CA LEU A 130 -4.04 -21.01 -13.96
C LEU A 130 -4.58 -20.84 -12.52
N PHE A 131 -4.60 -19.63 -11.95
CA PHE A 131 -4.83 -19.44 -10.51
C PHE A 131 -6.09 -18.60 -10.19
N PRO A 132 -6.83 -18.95 -9.12
CA PRO A 132 -8.00 -18.19 -8.68
C PRO A 132 -7.61 -16.82 -8.10
N PRO A 133 -8.58 -15.87 -7.97
CA PRO A 133 -8.33 -14.56 -7.39
C PRO A 133 -7.70 -14.65 -5.99
N ARG A 134 -6.68 -13.84 -5.75
CA ARG A 134 -5.97 -13.76 -4.47
C ARG A 134 -5.43 -12.36 -4.21
N ILE A 135 -5.23 -12.02 -2.95
CA ILE A 135 -4.64 -10.75 -2.55
C ILE A 135 -3.26 -10.63 -3.19
N ASN A 136 -3.02 -9.49 -3.83
CA ASN A 136 -1.74 -9.15 -4.39
C ASN A 136 -0.80 -8.76 -3.26
N THR A 137 0.31 -9.49 -3.12
CA THR A 137 1.28 -9.33 -2.03
C THR A 137 2.47 -8.45 -2.38
N VAL A 138 2.37 -7.80 -3.55
CA VAL A 138 3.40 -6.92 -4.09
C VAL A 138 3.19 -5.48 -3.64
N PHE A 139 1.94 -5.02 -3.62
CA PHE A 139 1.60 -3.64 -3.27
C PHE A 139 0.97 -3.61 -1.88
N PRO A 140 1.42 -2.70 -1.00
CA PRO A 140 0.82 -2.55 0.32
C PRO A 140 -0.65 -2.16 0.22
N GLY A 141 -1.38 -2.40 1.32
CA GLY A 141 -2.74 -1.87 1.45
C GLY A 141 -2.69 -0.34 1.49
N VAL A 142 -3.67 0.30 0.88
CA VAL A 142 -3.82 1.77 0.88
C VAL A 142 -4.99 2.12 1.78
N GLN A 143 -4.82 3.11 2.67
CA GLN A 143 -5.94 3.64 3.44
C GLN A 143 -6.62 4.78 2.67
N VAL A 144 -7.94 4.71 2.56
CA VAL A 144 -8.76 5.83 2.07
C VAL A 144 -9.96 5.98 3.00
N GLY A 145 -10.03 7.13 3.70
CA GLY A 145 -11.00 7.33 4.76
C GLY A 145 -10.86 6.29 5.87
N ASP A 146 -11.99 5.68 6.25
CA ASP A 146 -12.07 4.67 7.31
C ASP A 146 -11.96 3.23 6.78
N SER A 147 -11.34 3.04 5.61
CA SER A 147 -11.20 1.73 4.97
C SER A 147 -9.78 1.49 4.44
N LEU A 148 -9.37 0.22 4.49
CA LEU A 148 -8.15 -0.27 3.86
C LEU A 148 -8.46 -1.05 2.58
N TYR A 149 -7.61 -0.89 1.58
CA TYR A 149 -7.84 -1.45 0.26
C TYR A 149 -6.63 -2.22 -0.25
N TRP A 150 -6.84 -3.46 -0.69
CA TRP A 150 -5.82 -4.27 -1.34
C TRP A 150 -6.25 -4.71 -2.74
N LEU A 151 -5.27 -4.78 -3.63
CA LEU A 151 -5.48 -5.31 -4.96
C LEU A 151 -5.73 -6.81 -4.93
N LEU A 152 -6.71 -7.27 -5.71
CA LEU A 152 -6.84 -8.68 -6.04
C LEU A 152 -6.13 -8.96 -7.37
N SER A 153 -5.28 -9.98 -7.36
CA SER A 153 -4.60 -10.55 -8.53
C SER A 153 -5.34 -11.82 -8.98
N GLY A 154 -5.36 -12.12 -10.29
CA GLY A 154 -6.11 -13.24 -10.87
C GLY A 154 -7.17 -12.79 -11.88
N ILE A 155 -8.09 -13.68 -12.27
CA ILE A 155 -8.96 -13.58 -13.45
C ILE A 155 -9.75 -12.27 -13.59
N THR A 156 -10.25 -11.72 -12.49
CA THR A 156 -10.94 -10.43 -12.48
C THR A 156 -10.15 -9.46 -11.64
N ALA A 157 -9.93 -8.27 -12.19
CA ALA A 157 -9.45 -7.17 -11.41
C ALA A 157 -10.50 -6.81 -10.36
N GLY A 158 -10.08 -6.70 -9.12
CA GLY A 158 -10.93 -6.31 -8.01
C GLY A 158 -10.10 -5.68 -6.90
N ILE A 159 -10.79 -5.00 -6.00
CA ILE A 159 -10.20 -4.41 -4.81
C ILE A 159 -10.89 -5.07 -3.62
N LEU A 160 -10.11 -5.63 -2.70
CA LEU A 160 -10.59 -6.05 -1.41
C LEU A 160 -10.66 -4.82 -0.51
N GLU A 161 -11.83 -4.54 0.04
CA GLU A 161 -12.05 -3.49 1.03
C GLU A 161 -12.16 -4.12 2.42
N PHE A 162 -11.51 -3.50 3.38
CA PHE A 162 -11.73 -3.73 4.80
C PHE A 162 -12.21 -2.43 5.45
N ASP A 163 -13.47 -2.41 5.89
CA ASP A 163 -14.06 -1.30 6.63
C ASP A 163 -13.60 -1.37 8.10
N LEU A 164 -12.88 -0.34 8.56
CA LEU A 164 -12.31 -0.32 9.91
C LEU A 164 -13.38 -0.18 11.01
N GLY A 165 -14.43 0.59 10.74
CA GLY A 165 -15.48 0.89 11.72
C GLY A 165 -16.44 -0.29 11.91
N ARG A 166 -16.85 -0.91 10.80
CA ARG A 166 -17.75 -2.08 10.81
C ARG A 166 -16.99 -3.38 11.04
N GLN A 167 -15.67 -3.38 10.85
CA GLN A 167 -14.84 -4.58 10.79
C GLN A 167 -15.48 -5.61 9.86
N SER A 168 -15.46 -5.29 8.56
CA SER A 168 -16.07 -6.16 7.55
C SER A 168 -15.27 -6.14 6.25
N LEU A 169 -15.31 -7.26 5.53
CA LEU A 169 -14.68 -7.40 4.23
C LEU A 169 -15.71 -7.31 3.11
N SER A 170 -15.35 -6.61 2.05
CA SER A 170 -16.13 -6.53 0.82
C SER A 170 -15.22 -6.61 -0.42
N VAL A 171 -15.78 -6.97 -1.57
CA VAL A 171 -15.04 -6.96 -2.85
C VAL A 171 -15.66 -5.93 -3.77
N ILE A 172 -14.84 -4.99 -4.22
CA ILE A 172 -15.22 -3.95 -5.18
C ILE A 172 -14.71 -4.36 -6.56
N HIS A 173 -15.63 -4.57 -7.49
CA HIS A 173 -15.29 -4.84 -8.89
C HIS A 173 -14.81 -3.56 -9.57
N VAL A 174 -13.79 -3.66 -10.41
CA VAL A 174 -13.28 -2.52 -11.20
C VAL A 174 -13.72 -2.67 -12.67
N PRO A 175 -13.93 -1.56 -13.39
CA PRO A 175 -14.55 -1.59 -14.71
C PRO A 175 -13.57 -1.96 -15.84
N VAL A 176 -12.31 -2.28 -15.50
CA VAL A 176 -11.24 -2.52 -16.47
C VAL A 176 -10.87 -3.98 -16.47
N ASP A 177 -10.94 -4.61 -17.65
CA ASP A 177 -10.28 -5.89 -17.87
C ASP A 177 -8.77 -5.65 -18.02
N ILE A 178 -8.07 -5.73 -16.89
CA ILE A 178 -6.61 -5.52 -16.80
C ILE A 178 -5.84 -6.55 -17.65
N TYR A 179 -6.44 -7.71 -17.93
CA TYR A 179 -5.77 -8.81 -18.63
C TYR A 179 -6.06 -8.85 -20.13
N ALA A 180 -7.19 -8.29 -20.59
CA ALA A 180 -7.50 -8.15 -22.01
C ALA A 180 -6.52 -7.24 -22.78
N ARG A 181 -5.82 -6.32 -22.09
CA ARG A 181 -4.95 -5.30 -22.71
C ARG A 181 -3.44 -5.58 -22.60
N GLY A 182 -3.02 -6.80 -22.22
CA GLY A 182 -1.61 -7.17 -22.15
C GLY A 182 -0.89 -6.55 -20.93
N SER A 183 0.24 -5.86 -21.14
CA SER A 183 1.09 -5.27 -20.09
C SER A 183 0.47 -4.03 -19.42
N SER A 184 -0.68 -4.22 -18.76
CA SER A 184 -1.35 -3.20 -17.95
C SER A 184 -0.99 -3.33 -16.47
N HIS A 185 -0.80 -2.20 -15.80
CA HIS A 185 -0.54 -2.09 -14.37
C HIS A 185 -1.65 -1.29 -13.70
N PHE A 186 -1.89 -1.59 -12.44
CA PHE A 186 -3.01 -1.07 -11.67
C PHE A 186 -2.62 -0.95 -10.21
N THR A 187 -2.98 0.16 -9.56
CA THR A 187 -2.85 0.34 -8.11
C THR A 187 -3.99 1.16 -7.54
N VAL A 188 -4.36 0.89 -6.28
CA VAL A 188 -5.29 1.75 -5.53
C VAL A 188 -4.61 3.09 -5.27
N MET A 189 -5.40 4.16 -5.25
CA MET A 189 -4.96 5.50 -4.88
C MET A 189 -6.08 6.27 -4.19
N ARG A 190 -5.74 7.37 -3.54
CA ARG A 190 -6.72 8.37 -3.12
C ARG A 190 -7.09 9.27 -4.30
N ALA A 191 -8.38 9.39 -4.59
CA ALA A 191 -8.89 10.28 -5.63
C ALA A 191 -8.77 11.76 -5.21
N ASP A 192 -8.98 12.65 -6.18
CA ASP A 192 -8.91 14.11 -6.00
C ASP A 192 -9.99 14.67 -5.04
N ASP A 193 -11.11 13.97 -4.92
CA ASP A 193 -12.18 14.26 -3.96
C ASP A 193 -11.98 13.58 -2.60
N GLY A 194 -10.81 12.99 -2.35
CA GLY A 194 -10.48 12.26 -1.13
C GLY A 194 -11.08 10.86 -1.05
N GLY A 195 -11.92 10.47 -2.02
CA GLY A 195 -12.55 9.15 -2.09
C GLY A 195 -11.65 8.07 -2.67
N LEU A 196 -12.20 6.86 -2.77
CA LEU A 196 -11.50 5.71 -3.34
C LEU A 196 -11.26 5.93 -4.84
N GLY A 197 -10.02 5.76 -5.27
CA GLY A 197 -9.62 5.79 -6.67
C GLY A 197 -8.71 4.64 -7.05
N PHE A 198 -8.43 4.55 -8.35
CA PHE A 198 -7.31 3.73 -8.81
C PHE A 198 -6.58 4.38 -9.98
N PHE A 199 -5.29 4.08 -10.04
CA PHE A 199 -4.40 4.43 -11.13
C PHE A 199 -4.26 3.23 -12.06
N PHE A 200 -4.60 3.42 -13.33
CA PHE A 200 -4.44 2.43 -14.39
C PHE A 200 -3.41 2.91 -15.42
N LEU A 201 -2.47 2.03 -15.75
CA LEU A 201 -1.42 2.28 -16.74
C LEU A 201 -1.40 1.16 -17.76
N SER A 202 -1.54 1.51 -19.04
CA SER A 202 -1.34 0.58 -20.15
C SER A 202 -0.34 1.19 -21.13
N ARG A 203 0.85 0.59 -21.21
CA ARG A 203 2.01 1.15 -21.92
C ARG A 203 2.37 2.55 -21.40
N PHE A 204 1.87 3.60 -22.04
CA PHE A 204 2.07 5.01 -21.67
C PHE A 204 0.75 5.74 -21.34
N THR A 205 -0.38 5.15 -21.71
CA THR A 205 -1.68 5.73 -21.43
C THR A 205 -2.03 5.47 -19.98
N THR A 206 -2.25 6.55 -19.26
CA THR A 206 -2.63 6.55 -17.86
C THR A 206 -4.07 7.02 -17.70
N GLN A 207 -4.82 6.35 -16.85
CA GLN A 207 -6.19 6.70 -16.49
C GLN A 207 -6.32 6.75 -14.97
N LEU A 208 -6.88 7.84 -14.47
CA LEU A 208 -7.22 8.03 -13.07
C LEU A 208 -8.74 7.85 -12.93
N TRP A 209 -9.13 6.82 -12.20
CA TRP A 209 -10.53 6.51 -11.94
C TRP A 209 -10.88 6.81 -10.50
N LYS A 210 -12.14 7.17 -10.27
CA LYS A 210 -12.67 7.41 -8.93
C LYS A 210 -14.02 6.76 -8.73
N ARG A 211 -14.27 6.34 -7.50
CA ARG A 211 -15.53 5.76 -7.07
C ARG A 211 -16.43 6.87 -6.57
N LYS A 212 -17.62 6.98 -7.14
CA LYS A 212 -18.63 7.98 -6.74
C LYS A 212 -19.93 7.32 -6.38
N ILE A 213 -20.66 7.94 -5.46
CA ILE A 213 -22.04 7.60 -5.13
C ILE A 213 -22.92 8.58 -5.89
N ASP A 214 -23.88 8.08 -6.66
CA ASP A 214 -24.86 8.92 -7.37
C ASP A 214 -26.00 9.38 -6.44
N SER A 215 -26.96 10.13 -6.99
CA SER A 215 -28.14 10.62 -6.26
C SER A 215 -29.00 9.50 -5.67
N ASP A 216 -28.93 8.31 -6.26
CA ASP A 216 -29.73 7.15 -5.86
C ASP A 216 -29.00 6.30 -4.81
N GLY A 217 -27.81 6.74 -4.36
CA GLY A 217 -26.99 6.04 -3.37
C GLY A 217 -26.18 4.89 -3.97
N VAL A 218 -26.13 4.74 -5.29
CA VAL A 218 -25.41 3.66 -5.95
C VAL A 218 -23.97 4.08 -6.22
N ALA A 219 -23.03 3.27 -5.72
CA ALA A 219 -21.62 3.48 -6.00
C ALA A 219 -21.29 3.01 -7.43
N SER A 220 -20.62 3.85 -8.22
CA SER A 220 -20.17 3.57 -9.59
C SER A 220 -18.74 4.10 -9.83
N TRP A 221 -18.03 3.52 -10.80
CA TRP A 221 -16.70 4.00 -11.19
C TRP A 221 -16.84 5.02 -12.31
N VAL A 222 -16.17 6.17 -12.14
CA VAL A 222 -16.14 7.24 -13.13
C VAL A 222 -14.70 7.50 -13.53
N MET A 223 -14.46 7.59 -14.83
CA MET A 223 -13.16 7.98 -15.37
C MET A 223 -12.95 9.47 -15.09
N GLY A 224 -11.90 9.81 -14.33
CA GLY A 224 -11.57 11.18 -13.96
C GLY A 224 -10.68 11.87 -14.98
N ARG A 225 -9.41 11.46 -15.04
CA ARG A 225 -8.40 12.07 -15.93
C ARG A 225 -7.70 11.00 -16.77
N THR A 226 -7.41 11.32 -18.02
CA THR A 226 -6.63 10.47 -18.93
C THR A 226 -5.52 11.29 -19.54
N PHE A 227 -4.29 10.76 -19.54
CA PHE A 227 -3.14 11.41 -20.13
C PHE A 227 -2.10 10.40 -20.57
N GLU A 228 -1.19 10.84 -21.43
CA GLU A 228 -0.06 10.05 -21.90
C GLU A 228 1.20 10.50 -21.17
N ILE A 229 1.79 9.60 -20.40
CA ILE A 229 2.89 9.95 -19.48
C ILE A 229 4.19 10.31 -20.21
N ASP A 230 4.40 9.77 -21.41
CA ASP A 230 5.53 10.06 -22.28
C ASP A 230 5.49 11.49 -22.86
N LYS A 231 4.27 12.02 -23.09
CA LYS A 231 4.08 13.41 -23.53
C LYS A 231 4.38 14.44 -22.44
N LEU A 232 4.17 14.10 -21.16
CA LEU A 232 4.42 15.02 -20.04
C LEU A 232 5.89 15.46 -19.92
N PHE A 233 6.82 14.65 -20.44
CA PHE A 233 8.25 14.93 -20.25
C PHE A 233 9.07 15.01 -21.53
N SER A 234 8.43 15.06 -22.71
CA SER A 234 9.13 14.88 -24.00
C SER A 234 10.15 13.75 -23.87
N LEU A 235 9.69 12.59 -23.42
CA LEU A 235 10.49 11.40 -23.08
C LEU A 235 11.15 10.81 -24.35
N ASN A 236 11.96 11.63 -25.01
CA ASN A 236 12.68 11.36 -26.23
C ASN A 236 13.73 10.25 -26.03
N SER A 237 14.05 9.91 -24.77
CA SER A 237 14.87 8.75 -24.40
C SER A 237 14.07 7.44 -24.27
N LEU A 238 12.74 7.48 -24.12
CA LEU A 238 11.91 6.27 -24.11
C LEU A 238 11.51 5.78 -25.49
N LYS A 239 12.04 6.41 -26.55
CA LYS A 239 11.88 6.03 -27.97
C LYS A 239 12.23 4.56 -28.28
N TRP A 240 12.79 3.83 -27.32
CA TRP A 240 13.16 2.42 -27.41
C TRP A 240 12.14 1.49 -26.74
N GLY A 241 10.84 1.75 -26.90
CA GLY A 241 9.79 0.76 -26.60
C GLY A 241 9.76 0.23 -25.15
N GLY A 242 10.26 1.01 -24.19
CA GLY A 242 10.37 0.58 -22.79
C GLY A 242 9.00 0.46 -22.12
N VAL A 243 8.75 -0.67 -21.46
CA VAL A 243 7.55 -0.87 -20.64
C VAL A 243 7.71 -0.09 -19.32
N LEU A 244 6.75 0.78 -19.02
CA LEU A 244 6.64 1.38 -17.68
C LEU A 244 5.91 0.43 -16.74
N THR A 245 6.46 0.30 -15.54
CA THR A 245 5.93 -0.58 -14.51
C THR A 245 5.71 0.20 -13.22
N ILE A 246 4.60 -0.04 -12.54
CA ILE A 246 4.34 0.53 -11.21
C ILE A 246 5.18 -0.23 -10.19
N ARG A 247 5.89 0.49 -9.34
CA ARG A 247 6.78 -0.07 -8.32
C ARG A 247 6.38 0.24 -6.89
N GLY A 248 5.54 1.23 -6.66
CA GLY A 248 5.06 1.59 -5.33
C GLY A 248 4.12 2.78 -5.39
N PHE A 249 3.43 3.03 -4.28
CA PHE A 249 2.54 4.15 -4.09
C PHE A 249 2.77 4.74 -2.70
N ALA A 250 2.98 6.05 -2.64
CA ALA A 250 3.08 6.83 -1.42
C ALA A 250 1.73 7.51 -1.21
N GLU A 251 0.98 7.03 -0.22
CA GLU A 251 -0.42 7.35 -0.04
C GLU A 251 -0.65 8.75 0.53
N ASP A 252 0.24 9.25 1.41
CA ASP A 252 0.04 10.53 2.08
C ASP A 252 0.19 11.68 1.08
N ASN A 253 1.20 11.58 0.22
CA ASN A 253 1.49 12.56 -0.82
C ASN A 253 0.85 12.22 -2.18
N ASN A 254 0.15 11.10 -2.32
CA ASN A 254 -0.49 10.65 -3.56
C ASN A 254 0.48 10.51 -4.76
N VAL A 255 1.67 9.96 -4.51
CA VAL A 255 2.73 9.79 -5.51
C VAL A 255 2.84 8.34 -5.96
N VAL A 256 2.91 8.13 -7.27
CA VAL A 256 3.17 6.81 -7.87
C VAL A 256 4.65 6.69 -8.25
N PHE A 257 5.28 5.58 -7.88
CA PHE A 257 6.63 5.25 -8.31
C PHE A 257 6.57 4.38 -9.56
N LEU A 258 7.23 4.83 -10.62
CA LEU A 258 7.24 4.20 -11.93
C LEU A 258 8.68 3.91 -12.33
N SER A 259 8.94 2.74 -12.91
CA SER A 259 10.26 2.44 -13.43
C SER A 259 10.21 2.06 -14.91
N THR A 260 11.29 2.43 -15.59
CA THR A 260 11.69 1.89 -16.89
C THR A 260 12.74 0.79 -16.67
N ALA A 261 13.37 0.30 -17.73
CA ALA A 261 14.46 -0.66 -17.60
C ALA A 261 15.71 -0.09 -16.88
N THR A 262 15.86 1.23 -16.85
CA THR A 262 17.11 1.87 -16.39
C THR A 262 16.92 3.01 -15.41
N SER A 263 15.68 3.41 -15.10
CA SER A 263 15.43 4.59 -14.25
C SER A 263 14.16 4.45 -13.43
N LEU A 264 14.18 5.06 -12.24
CA LEU A 264 13.02 5.22 -11.37
C LEU A 264 12.51 6.68 -11.42
N PHE A 265 11.20 6.84 -11.45
CA PHE A 265 10.49 8.10 -11.50
C PHE A 265 9.43 8.17 -10.41
N MET A 266 9.18 9.38 -9.92
CA MET A 266 8.01 9.74 -9.13
C MET A 266 7.04 10.52 -10.02
N LEU A 267 5.78 10.13 -10.02
CA LEU A 267 4.68 10.89 -10.62
C LEU A 267 3.79 11.42 -9.52
N GLN A 268 3.74 12.74 -9.35
CA GLN A 268 2.77 13.36 -8.46
C GLN A 268 1.41 13.48 -9.16
N LEU A 269 0.38 12.83 -8.64
CA LEU A 269 -0.90 12.65 -9.36
C LEU A 269 -1.73 13.92 -9.48
N GLU A 270 -1.63 14.83 -8.52
CA GLU A 270 -2.39 16.09 -8.53
C GLU A 270 -1.86 17.05 -9.60
N SER A 271 -0.57 17.37 -9.52
CA SER A 271 0.12 18.31 -10.40
C SER A 271 0.57 17.69 -11.74
N LEU A 272 0.47 16.36 -11.87
CA LEU A 272 1.01 15.57 -12.98
C LEU A 272 2.50 15.83 -13.24
N GLN A 273 3.23 16.20 -12.18
CA GLN A 273 4.67 16.40 -12.25
C GLN A 273 5.39 15.06 -12.14
N LEU A 274 6.10 14.73 -13.20
CA LEU A 274 7.00 13.58 -13.24
C LEU A 274 8.43 14.04 -12.89
N LYS A 275 9.09 13.34 -11.97
CA LYS A 275 10.47 13.60 -11.58
C LYS A 275 11.28 12.31 -11.65
N LYS A 276 12.38 12.30 -12.40
CA LYS A 276 13.37 11.22 -12.33
C LYS A 276 14.08 11.26 -10.99
N LEU A 277 14.15 10.12 -10.29
CA LEU A 277 14.85 10.00 -9.03
C LEU A 277 16.31 9.63 -9.23
N PHE A 278 16.56 8.47 -9.83
CA PHE A 278 17.90 7.96 -10.10
C PHE A 278 17.86 6.89 -11.20
N ASP A 279 19.02 6.65 -11.79
CA ASP A 279 19.22 5.51 -12.68
C ASP A 279 19.46 4.24 -11.87
N THR A 280 18.76 3.17 -12.25
CA THR A 280 18.87 1.86 -11.62
C THR A 280 18.41 0.78 -12.59
N THR A 281 19.11 -0.34 -12.59
CA THR A 281 18.68 -1.57 -13.26
C THR A 281 18.03 -2.55 -12.28
N ILE A 282 17.95 -2.19 -11.00
CA ILE A 282 17.37 -3.04 -9.95
C ILE A 282 15.85 -3.07 -10.14
N VAL A 283 15.35 -4.28 -10.34
CA VAL A 283 13.93 -4.59 -10.48
C VAL A 283 13.38 -4.95 -9.10
N GLY A 284 12.86 -3.96 -8.37
CA GLY A 284 12.27 -4.14 -7.04
C GLY A 284 11.00 -3.32 -6.85
N PHE A 285 10.17 -3.72 -5.88
CA PHE A 285 9.04 -2.92 -5.41
C PHE A 285 9.51 -2.05 -4.24
N TYR A 286 8.97 -0.84 -4.17
CA TYR A 286 9.27 0.12 -3.12
C TYR A 286 8.05 0.25 -2.22
N HIS A 287 8.29 0.29 -0.92
CA HIS A 287 7.30 0.60 0.10
C HIS A 287 7.66 1.99 0.64
N PRO A 288 7.06 3.06 0.10
CA PRO A 288 7.37 4.40 0.55
C PRO A 288 7.06 4.52 2.04
N PHE A 289 8.02 5.06 2.79
CA PHE A 289 7.84 5.36 4.20
C PHE A 289 7.60 6.86 4.33
N GLU A 290 6.43 7.22 4.87
CA GLU A 290 6.02 8.59 5.11
C GLU A 290 5.80 8.75 6.61
N SER A 291 6.40 9.80 7.18
CA SER A 291 6.31 10.10 8.60
C SER A 291 6.53 11.59 8.83
N VAL A 292 5.88 12.12 9.86
CA VAL A 292 6.08 13.49 10.33
C VAL A 292 6.96 13.43 11.57
N TYR A 293 8.14 14.03 11.50
CA TYR A 293 8.99 14.21 12.66
C TYR A 293 9.02 15.68 13.04
N ALA A 294 8.53 16.00 14.24
CA ALA A 294 8.81 17.29 14.84
C ALA A 294 10.30 17.31 15.19
N ALA A 295 11.08 18.16 14.54
CA ALA A 295 12.45 18.42 14.96
C ALA A 295 12.40 18.87 16.42
N GLY A 296 12.90 18.01 17.32
CA GLY A 296 12.89 18.29 18.74
C GLY A 296 13.43 19.69 18.99
N ILE A 297 12.65 20.52 19.68
CA ILE A 297 13.12 21.80 20.22
C ILE A 297 14.33 21.44 21.06
N GLY A 298 15.52 21.76 20.55
CA GLY A 298 16.75 21.61 21.29
C GLY A 298 16.57 22.32 22.63
N GLY A 299 16.78 21.57 23.71
CA GLY A 299 16.67 22.09 25.07
C GLY A 299 17.53 23.33 25.23
N GLY A 300 16.87 24.48 25.22
CA GLY A 300 17.41 25.78 25.54
C GLY A 300 16.28 26.57 26.17
N HIS A 301 16.37 26.77 27.48
CA HIS A 301 15.42 27.56 28.26
C HIS A 301 15.08 28.89 27.57
N GLY A 302 13.80 29.10 27.27
CA GLY A 302 13.22 30.37 26.85
C GLY A 302 11.71 30.20 26.74
N GLY A 303 10.95 30.94 27.55
CA GLY A 303 9.50 30.83 27.65
C GLY A 303 8.73 31.15 26.35
N PRO A 304 7.40 30.98 26.36
CA PRO A 304 6.58 31.13 25.16
C PRO A 304 6.50 32.62 24.77
N GLU A 305 7.07 32.98 23.62
CA GLU A 305 6.69 34.21 22.92
C GLU A 305 5.75 33.86 21.77
N LEU A 306 4.49 34.28 21.96
CA LEU A 306 3.52 34.53 20.91
C LEU A 306 4.12 35.49 19.89
N LEU A 307 4.13 35.13 18.61
CA LEU A 307 4.28 36.12 17.55
C LEU A 307 3.04 36.11 16.66
N HIS A 308 2.33 37.23 16.76
CA HIS A 308 1.20 37.65 15.94
C HIS A 308 1.58 37.81 14.47
N ASN A 309 0.59 37.58 13.60
CA ASN A 309 0.58 37.97 12.19
C ASN A 309 1.10 39.39 11.97
N THR A 310 1.93 39.57 10.93
CA THR A 310 1.73 40.60 9.90
C THR A 310 2.27 40.10 8.57
#